data_AF-A0A9E1QV88-F1
#
_entry.id   AF-A0A9E1QV88-F1
#
_cell.length_a   1.000
_cell.length_b   1.000
_cell.length_c   1.000
_cell.angle_alpha   90.00
_cell.angle_beta   90.00
_cell.angle_gamma   90.00
#
_symmetry.space_group_name_H-M   'P 1'
#
loop_
_entity.id
_entity.type
_entity.pdbx_description
1 polymer ?
#
loop_
_entity_poly.entity_id
_entity_poly.type
_entity_poly.pdbx_seq_one_letter_code
_entity_poly.pdbx_strand_id
1 'polypeptide(L)' 'NCNCYTCKNFSLAYLHHLEKCKEILGAQLNTIHNLHYYQSLMTDIRNAIENQRLDSFSENFYKQQGL' A
#
# COMPACT_ATOMS: atom_id res chain seq x y z
N ASN A 1 -5.96 5.77 1.72
CA ASN A 1 -6.96 4.97 2.45
C ASN A 1 -6.56 3.50 2.43
N CYS A 2 -5.88 3.00 3.47
CA CYS A 2 -5.49 1.60 3.60
C CYS A 2 -6.07 1.04 4.91
N ASN A 3 -6.65 -0.17 4.85
CA ASN A 3 -7.35 -0.79 5.97
C ASN A 3 -6.54 -1.89 6.68
N CYS A 4 -5.25 -2.00 6.39
CA CYS A 4 -4.38 -2.98 7.05
C CYS A 4 -4.22 -2.70 8.56
N TYR A 5 -3.78 -3.72 9.31
CA TYR A 5 -3.54 -3.60 10.76
C TYR A 5 -2.65 -2.40 11.10
N THR A 6 -1.58 -2.17 10.34
CA THR A 6 -0.67 -1.04 10.56
C THR A 6 -1.39 0.30 10.46
N CYS A 7 -2.10 0.56 9.35
CA CYS A 7 -2.78 1.83 9.10
C CYS A 7 -3.98 2.09 10.03
N LYS A 8 -4.60 1.03 10.57
CA LYS A 8 -5.71 1.16 11.51
C LYS A 8 -5.28 1.51 12.93
N ASN A 9 -4.08 1.12 13.33
CA ASN A 9 -3.66 1.17 14.74
C ASN A 9 -2.48 2.12 15.00
N PHE A 10 -1.71 2.50 13.97
CA PHE A 10 -0.50 3.30 14.14
C PHE A 10 -0.48 4.51 13.21
N SER A 11 0.11 5.61 13.70
CA SER A 11 0.30 6.84 12.93
C SER A 11 1.63 6.80 12.16
N LEU A 12 1.73 7.62 11.10
CA LEU A 12 3.00 7.81 10.38
C LEU A 12 4.12 8.31 11.30
N ALA A 13 3.80 9.22 12.24
CA ALA A 13 4.78 9.73 13.20
C ALA A 13 5.36 8.61 14.08
N TYR A 14 4.54 7.65 14.48
CA TYR A 14 4.99 6.51 15.27
C TYR A 14 5.87 5.55 14.45
N LEU A 15 5.48 5.26 13.21
CA LEU A 15 6.32 4.45 12.31
C LEU A 15 7.68 5.12 12.05
N HIS A 16 7.71 6.44 11.87
CA HIS A 16 8.94 7.21 11.71
C HIS A 16 9.81 7.16 12.97
N HIS A 17 9.20 7.22 14.15
CA HIS A 17 9.90 7.04 15.42
C HIS A 17 10.55 5.65 15.53
N LEU A 18 9.82 4.58 15.23
CA LEU A 18 10.35 3.21 15.26
C LEU A 18 11.56 3.04 14.33
N GLU A 19 11.48 3.61 13.12
CA GLU A 19 12.59 3.60 12.16
C GLU A 19 13.81 4.34 12.72
N LYS A 20 13.61 5.54 13.28
CA LYS A 20 14.67 6.35 13.87
C LYS A 20 15.35 5.66 15.06
N CYS A 21 14.57 4.91 15.85
CA CYS A 21 15.06 4.13 16.97
C CYS A 21 15.64 2.76 16.57
N LYS A 22 15.55 2.37 15.28
CA LYS A 22 15.99 1.07 14.75
C LYS A 22 15.30 -0.12 15.42
N GLU A 23 14.02 0.05 15.74
CA GLU A 23 13.19 -0.99 16.34
C GLU A 23 12.68 -1.98 15.27
N ILE A 24 12.83 -3.29 15.53
CA ILE A 24 12.40 -4.34 14.58
C ILE A 24 10.89 -4.28 14.28
N LEU A 25 10.10 -3.78 15.22
CA LEU A 25 8.67 -3.57 15.05
C LEU A 25 8.36 -2.67 13.85
N GLY A 26 9.20 -1.66 13.57
CA GLY A 26 9.04 -0.80 12.39
C GLY A 26 9.05 -1.60 11.09
N ALA A 27 10.03 -2.51 10.95
CA ALA A 27 10.15 -3.39 9.78
C ALA A 27 8.95 -4.36 9.65
N GLN A 28 8.48 -4.90 10.78
CA GLN A 28 7.30 -5.77 10.81
C GLN A 28 6.03 -5.04 10.36
N LEU A 29 5.77 -3.85 10.91
CA LEU A 29 4.60 -3.04 10.57
C LEU A 29 4.63 -2.57 9.12
N ASN A 30 5.80 -2.19 8.60
CA ASN A 30 6.00 -1.85 7.19
C ASN A 30 5.74 -3.06 6.28
N THR A 31 6.18 -4.25 6.68
CA THR A 31 5.93 -5.49 5.91
C THR A 31 4.43 -5.78 5.82
N ILE A 32 3.70 -5.68 6.94
CA ILE A 32 2.24 -5.86 6.97
C ILE A 32 1.54 -4.86 6.03
N HIS A 33 1.93 -3.59 6.08
CA HIS A 33 1.37 -2.55 5.21
C HIS A 33 1.66 -2.84 3.74
N ASN A 34 2.91 -3.10 3.39
CA ASN A 34 3.36 -3.29 2.02
C ASN A 34 2.68 -4.52 1.39
N LEU A 35 2.65 -5.65 2.10
CA LEU A 35 2.01 -6.87 1.58
C LEU A 35 0.51 -6.66 1.36
N HIS A 36 -0.18 -5.95 2.25
CA HIS A 36 -1.59 -5.62 2.05
C HIS A 36 -1.76 -4.71 0.83
N TYR A 37 -0.94 -3.66 0.71
CA TYR A 37 -0.99 -2.73 -0.43
C TYR A 37 -0.82 -3.46 -1.76
N TYR A 38 0.22 -4.29 -1.89
CA TYR A 38 0.48 -5.04 -3.12
C TYR A 38 -0.63 -6.04 -3.42
N GLN A 39 -1.19 -6.72 -2.41
CA GLN A 39 -2.32 -7.63 -2.63
C GLN A 39 -3.57 -6.89 -3.12
N SER A 40 -3.87 -5.71 -2.56
CA SER A 40 -4.97 -4.86 -3.03
C SER A 40 -4.73 -4.41 -4.47
N LEU A 41 -3.54 -3.87 -4.78
CA LEU A 41 -3.18 -3.44 -6.13
C LEU A 41 -3.32 -4.57 -7.15
N MET A 42 -2.82 -5.76 -6.84
CA MET A 42 -2.92 -6.91 -7.75
C MET A 42 -4.36 -7.38 -7.93
N THR A 43 -5.20 -7.22 -6.90
CA THR A 43 -6.64 -7.50 -7.01
C THR A 43 -7.32 -6.51 -7.96
N ASP A 44 -7.01 -5.22 -7.83
CA ASP A 44 -7.54 -4.18 -8.71
C ASP A 44 -7.10 -4.38 -10.17
N ILE A 45 -5.85 -4.79 -10.39
CA ILE A 45 -5.33 -5.14 -11.73
C ILE A 45 -6.10 -6.32 -12.32
N ARG A 46 -6.27 -7.42 -11.57
CA ARG A 46 -7.04 -8.59 -12.05
C ARG A 46 -8.48 -8.19 -12.40
N ASN A 47 -9.13 -7.42 -11.54
CA ASN A 47 -10.48 -6.89 -11.81
C ASN A 47 -10.50 -6.00 -13.06
N ALA A 48 -9.46 -5.20 -13.31
CA ALA A 48 -9.39 -4.37 -14.51
C ALA A 48 -9.23 -5.20 -15.79
N ILE A 49 -8.47 -6.29 -15.75
CA ILE A 49 -8.33 -7.24 -16.86
C ILE A 49 -9.68 -7.92 -17.16
N GLU A 50 -10.35 -8.46 -16.15
CA GLU A 50 -11.65 -9.14 -16.30
C GLU A 50 -12.72 -8.22 -16.90
N ASN A 51 -12.67 -6.92 -16.57
CA ASN A 51 -13.60 -5.91 -17.07
C ASN A 51 -13.09 -5.16 -18.32
N GLN A 52 -12.03 -5.64 -18.99
CA GLN A 52 -11.46 -5.06 -20.21
C GLN A 52 -11.12 -3.56 -20.09
N ARG A 53 -10.70 -3.11 -18.90
CA ARG A 53 -10.44 -1.70 -18.57
C ARG A 53 -9.01 -1.45 -18.08
N LEU A 54 -8.08 -2.35 -18.39
CA LEU A 54 -6.69 -2.30 -17.91
C LEU A 54 -5.98 -1.01 -18.32
N ASP A 55 -6.15 -0.55 -19.56
CA ASP A 55 -5.49 0.66 -20.06
C ASP A 55 -5.91 1.88 -19.24
N SER A 56 -7.22 2.10 -19.11
CA SER A 56 -7.78 3.17 -18.28
C SER A 56 -7.36 3.08 -16.80
N PHE A 57 -7.26 1.86 -16.27
CA PHE A 57 -6.78 1.64 -14.90
C PHE A 57 -5.32 2.07 -14.76
N SER A 58 -4.46 1.65 -15.69
CA SER A 58 -3.02 1.95 -15.65
C SER A 58 -2.73 3.43 -15.81
N GLU A 59 -3.40 4.12 -16.75
CA GLU A 59 -3.27 5.58 -16.91
C GLU A 59 -3.63 6.33 -15.62
N ASN A 60 -4.75 5.96 -14.99
CA ASN A 60 -5.19 6.59 -13.75
C ASN A 60 -4.23 6.27 -12.59
N PHE A 61 -3.71 5.05 -12.54
CA PHE A 61 -2.73 4.63 -11.54
C PHE A 61 -1.45 5.45 -11.65
N TYR A 62 -0.87 5.58 -12.85
CA TYR A 62 0.36 6.35 -13.05
C TYR A 62 0.17 7.83 -12.75
N LYS A 63 -0.93 8.43 -13.21
CA LYS A 63 -1.30 9.82 -12.86
C LYS A 63 -1.34 10.06 -11.35
N GLN A 64 -1.87 9.11 -10.57
CA GLN A 64 -1.88 9.22 -9.10
C GLN A 64 -0.50 9.09 -8.47
N GLN A 65 0.43 8.35 -9.09
CA GLN A 65 1.82 8.22 -8.65
C GLN A 65 2.70 9.39 -9.10
N GLY A 66 2.17 10.31 -9.93
CA GLY A 66 2.95 11.40 -10.51
C GLY A 66 3.88 10.95 -11.65
N LEU A 67 3.54 9.83 -12.30
CA LEU A 67 4.23 9.26 -13.47
C LEU A 67 3.35 9.42 -14.72
#